data_AF-A0A962GX03-F1
#
_entry.id   AF-A0A962GX03-F1
#
_cell.length_a   1.000
_cell.length_b   1.000
_cell.length_c   1.000
_cell.angle_alpha   90.00
_cell.angle_beta   90.00
_cell.angle_gamma   90.00
#
_symmetry.space_group_name_H-M   'P 1'
#
loop_
_entity.id
_entity.type
_entity.pdbx_description
1 polymer ?
#
loop_
_entity_poly.entity_id
_entity_poly.type
_entity_poly.pdbx_seq_one_letter_code
_entity_poly.pdbx_strand_id
1 'polypeptide(L)' 'ALNLVNTRFGIESDQWTATIYIDNLTDDDTPLLATQFPNFDRFPNVTTAFHVVPRRGRNAGLTLLHRF' A
#
# COMPACT_ATOMS: atom_id res chain seq x y z
N ALA A 1 0.28 16.52 1.00
CA ALA A 1 0.60 15.43 1.94
C ALA A 1 0.10 14.14 1.31
N LEU A 2 0.95 13.14 1.13
CA LEU A 2 0.53 11.81 0.70
C LEU A 2 -0.19 11.17 1.88
N ASN A 3 -1.51 11.05 1.82
CA ASN A 3 -2.30 10.55 2.94
C ASN A 3 -3.00 9.26 2.52
N LEU A 4 -2.35 8.12 2.73
CA LEU A 4 -2.91 6.83 2.38
C LEU A 4 -4.06 6.48 3.34
N VAL A 5 -5.30 6.67 2.89
CA VAL A 5 -6.49 6.32 3.66
C VAL A 5 -6.93 4.90 3.31
N ASN A 6 -6.97 4.02 4.31
CA ASN A 6 -7.51 2.67 4.16
C ASN A 6 -8.80 2.56 4.97
N THR A 7 -9.73 1.71 4.54
CA THR A 7 -11.01 1.53 5.22
C THR A 7 -11.41 0.08 5.27
N ARG A 8 -11.99 -0.34 6.40
CA ARG A 8 -12.42 -1.71 6.66
C ARG A 8 -13.76 -1.69 7.37
N PHE A 9 -14.73 -2.42 6.85
CA PHE A 9 -16.05 -2.59 7.46
C PHE A 9 -16.34 -4.08 7.61
N GLY A 10 -16.74 -4.49 8.80
CA GLY A 10 -17.05 -5.89 9.10
C GLY A 10 -18.36 -6.03 9.85
N ILE A 11 -19.01 -7.16 9.61
CA ILE A 11 -20.14 -7.64 10.41
C ILE A 11 -19.76 -9.00 10.97
N GLU A 12 -20.08 -9.21 12.25
CA GLU A 12 -19.79 -10.43 12.98
C GLU A 12 -21.10 -11.07 13.45
N SER A 13 -21.12 -12.40 13.38
CA SER A 13 -22.13 -13.29 13.94
C SER A 13 -21.41 -14.40 14.72
N ASP A 14 -22.14 -15.20 15.48
CA ASP A 14 -21.56 -16.25 16.34
C ASP A 14 -20.73 -17.27 15.55
N GLN A 15 -21.13 -17.55 14.30
CA GLN A 15 -20.52 -18.57 13.45
C GLN A 15 -19.68 -18.02 12.30
N TRP A 16 -19.78 -16.72 12.00
CA TRP A 16 -19.08 -16.16 10.84
C TRP A 16 -18.76 -14.67 10.98
N THR A 17 -17.75 -14.23 10.24
CA THR A 17 -17.37 -12.83 10.12
C THR A 17 -17.19 -12.50 8.64
N ALA A 18 -17.90 -11.50 8.14
CA ALA A 18 -17.68 -10.95 6.81
C ALA A 18 -17.02 -9.58 6.94
N THR A 19 -16.04 -9.30 6.10
CA THR A 19 -15.34 -8.03 6.09
C THR A 19 -15.08 -7.58 4.66
N ILE A 20 -15.40 -6.34 4.37
CA ILE A 20 -15.00 -5.65 3.14
C ILE A 20 -13.87 -4.70 3.50
N TYR A 21 -12.82 -4.69 2.69
CA TYR A 21 -11.71 -3.75 2.83
C TYR A 21 -11.45 -3.00 1.53
N ILE A 22 -11.03 -1.75 1.68
CA ILE A 22 -10.56 -0.87 0.61
C ILE A 22 -9.21 -0.32 1.03
N ASP A 23 -8.17 -0.69 0.30
CA ASP A 23 -6.84 -0.11 0.39
C ASP A 23 -6.74 1.05 -0.60
N ASN A 24 -6.12 2.15 -0.17
CA ASN A 24 -5.98 3.37 -0.97
C ASN A 24 -7.34 3.94 -1.42
N LEU A 25 -8.21 4.26 -0.47
CA LEU A 25 -9.56 4.78 -0.71
C LEU A 25 -9.54 6.06 -1.58
N THR A 26 -8.56 6.92 -1.33
CA THR A 26 -8.34 8.20 -2.02
C THR A 26 -7.66 8.07 -3.38
N ASP A 27 -7.24 6.86 -3.78
CA ASP A 27 -6.55 6.56 -5.04
C ASP A 27 -5.25 7.37 -5.22
N ASP A 28 -4.52 7.57 -4.14
CA ASP A 28 -3.27 8.33 -4.13
C ASP A 28 -2.12 7.50 -4.71
N ASP A 29 -1.34 8.11 -5.60
CA ASP A 29 -0.08 7.55 -6.11
C ASP A 29 1.00 7.69 -5.03
N THR A 30 1.27 6.61 -4.31
CA THR A 30 2.29 6.57 -3.25
C THR A 30 3.43 5.60 -3.59
N PRO A 31 4.70 5.99 -3.38
CA PRO A 31 5.82 5.07 -3.51
C PRO A 31 5.76 4.05 -2.35
N LEU A 32 5.74 2.76 -2.67
CA LEU A 32 5.80 1.67 -1.69
C LEU A 32 7.14 1.65 -0.97
N LEU A 33 8.20 2.02 -1.70
CA LEU A 33 9.58 2.00 -1.24
C LEU A 33 10.35 3.08 -1.99
N ALA A 34 11.12 3.87 -1.26
CA ALA A 34 12.10 4.81 -1.81
C ALA A 34 13.46 4.49 -1.19
N THR A 35 14.31 3.77 -1.92
CA THR A 35 15.66 3.45 -1.46
C THR A 35 16.67 4.34 -2.16
N GLN A 36 17.49 5.03 -1.37
CA GLN A 36 18.60 5.83 -1.85
C GLN A 36 19.84 4.94 -2.01
N PHE A 37 20.51 5.05 -3.16
CA PHE A 37 21.81 4.42 -3.38
C PHE A 37 22.78 5.42 -4.04
N PRO A 38 24.10 5.26 -3.81
CA PRO A 38 25.09 6.06 -4.52
C PRO A 38 25.05 5.74 -6.02
N ASN A 39 24.91 6.77 -6.86
CA ASN A 39 25.05 6.60 -8.30
C ASN A 39 26.53 6.64 -8.67
N PHE A 40 27.08 5.51 -9.11
CA PHE A 40 28.50 5.37 -9.48
C PHE A 40 28.79 5.71 -10.95
N ASP A 41 27.78 6.00 -11.77
CA ASP A 41 27.95 6.32 -13.20
C ASP A 41 28.51 7.72 -13.47
N ARG A 42 28.56 8.60 -12.44
CA ARG A 42 29.06 9.97 -12.56
C ARG A 42 30.08 10.31 -11.47
N PHE A 43 31.26 9.70 -11.50
CA PHE A 43 32.41 10.26 -10.78
C PHE A 43 32.78 11.64 -11.39
N PRO A 44 33.00 12.70 -10.59
CA PRO A 44 33.29 12.71 -9.15
C PRO A 44 32.11 13.12 -8.25
N ASN A 45 30.91 13.35 -8.79
CA ASN A 45 29.76 13.82 -8.02
C ASN A 45 28.86 12.65 -7.63
N VAL A 46 28.92 12.25 -6.36
CA VAL A 46 27.95 11.29 -5.79
C VAL A 46 26.56 11.89 -5.93
N THR A 47 25.84 11.46 -6.97
CA THR A 47 24.43 11.83 -7.17
C THR A 47 23.58 10.76 -6.49
N THR A 48 22.53 11.19 -5.80
CA THR A 48 21.59 10.27 -5.17
C THR A 48 20.68 9.69 -6.25
N ALA A 49 20.66 8.36 -6.35
CA ALA A 49 19.67 7.66 -7.18
C ALA A 49 18.60 7.04 -6.27
N PHE A 50 17.36 7.04 -6.74
CA PHE A 50 16.22 6.49 -6.01
C PHE A 50 15.63 5.33 -6.80
N HIS A 51 15.50 4.18 -6.16
CA HIS A 51 14.66 3.09 -6.67
C HIS A 51 13.26 3.31 -6.09
N VAL A 52 12.30 3.61 -6.97
CA VAL A 52 10.91 3.86 -6.61
C VAL A 52 10.07 2.68 -7.10
N VAL A 53 9.47 1.94 -6.16
CA VAL A 53 8.47 0.91 -6.47
C VAL A 53 7.10 1.53 -6.21
N PRO A 54 6.33 1.92 -7.24
CA PRO A 54 5.04 2.58 -7.02
C PRO A 54 3.99 1.55 -6.61
N ARG A 55 3.16 1.85 -5.60
CA ARG A 55 1.89 1.16 -5.37
C ARG A 55 0.81 2.01 -6.03
N ARG A 56 0.37 1.59 -7.23
CA ARG A 56 -0.65 2.30 -7.98
C ARG A 56 -2.02 1.70 -7.76
N GLY A 57 -2.99 2.59 -7.58
CA GLY A 57 -4.41 2.26 -7.64
C GLY A 57 -5.04 1.88 -6.31
N ARG A 58 -6.36 2.08 -6.26
CA ARG A 58 -7.26 1.52 -5.24
C ARG A 58 -7.39 0.00 -5.39
N ASN A 59 -7.27 -0.71 -4.27
CA ASN A 59 -7.55 -2.15 -4.20
C ASN A 59 -8.71 -2.43 -3.24
N ALA A 60 -9.57 -3.38 -3.55
CA ALA A 60 -10.68 -3.75 -2.71
C ALA A 60 -10.84 -5.27 -2.64
N GLY A 61 -11.32 -5.77 -1.51
CA GLY A 61 -11.58 -7.20 -1.36
C GLY A 61 -12.54 -7.52 -0.25
N LEU A 62 -12.91 -8.80 -0.20
CA LEU A 62 -13.79 -9.38 0.80
C LEU A 62 -13.08 -10.52 1.52
N THR A 63 -13.31 -10.62 2.82
CA THR A 63 -12.88 -11.74 3.66
C THR A 63 -14.12 -12.33 4.31
N LEU A 64 -14.29 -13.65 4.20
CA LEU A 64 -15.31 -14.41 4.90
C LEU A 64 -14.60 -15.45 5.77
N LEU A 65 -14.89 -15.45 7.06
CA LEU A 65 -14.35 -16.39 8.03
C LEU A 65 -15.52 -17.13 8.67
N HIS A 66 -15.42 -18.45 8.75
CA HIS A 66 -16.39 -19.33 9.42
C HIS A 66 -15.73 -19.98 10.64
N ARG A 67 -16.42 -20.02 11.78
CA ARG A 67 -15.97 -20.66 13.03
C ARG A 67 -16.79 -21.94 13.25
N PHE A 68 -16.10 -23.05 13.48
CA PHE A 68 -16.69 -24.37 13.77
C PHE A 68 -16.54 -24.67 15.26
#